data_AF-A0A934E5I1-F1
#
_entry.id   AF-A0A934E5I1-F1
#
_cell.length_a   1.000
_cell.length_b   1.000
_cell.length_c   1.000
_cell.angle_alpha   90.00
_cell.angle_beta   90.00
_cell.angle_gamma   90.00
#
_symmetry.space_group_name_H-M   'P 1'
#
loop_
_entity.id
_entity.type
_entity.pdbx_description
1 polymer ?
#
loop_
_entity_poly.entity_id
_entity_poly.type
_entity_poly.pdbx_seq_one_letter_code
_entity_poly.pdbx_strand_id
1 'polypeptide(L)'
;LYDDLEIQKAAESADKALQAYERSDLSAWFDAMVTAWTLRILALVANAEQKKAQIELNLLLPVGGKATFDPNVFTPDFIAQVKGRRAEMAKKSTLGFAVEATPTPARVFVDGTFRGVTPVELTGLSPGDHFLTLVAPGYQIVQKRFRPAPGAIEHAMLEPAPGLGAFLPRLDALRRDLLTRAEPSAAGAMARELGVDQILVLVVTNRPQDLRVSATRIGATGAELATAEELLPRDSAKLDDAAANLFSRVLAREMAPSRVAHSSIFGMRWTMRHTGYVLLGAGVGLAGTGGMFGLQAKGSADSFRDLRDLEQANPVWKERESEGRAYALVADLSYLVAALLVAAGTSMVLLDKDGSTAVAQERRPAILVPGPVEKTGSAAEELRTPASKEVVGPSESATPVVEEKKTKPAEAKAGSEEPRKAKAEEKRKAEEEKKAKAGEEKRLAEERRRSEAEEDKRRAAEDARRAEEAEERRVEEERAKKAAEEKRLAEQRRAEQEKKKAEEAKKREEYFDDLRDDD
;
A
#
# COMPACT_ATOMS: atom_id res chain seq x y z
N LEU A 1 -27.23 32.02 -41.52
CA LEU A 1 -27.09 30.58 -41.83
C LEU A 1 -25.67 30.04 -41.62
N TYR A 2 -24.61 30.86 -41.76
CA TYR A 2 -23.24 30.39 -41.53
C TYR A 2 -22.83 30.37 -40.03
N ASP A 3 -23.38 31.27 -39.19
CA ASP A 3 -23.06 31.32 -37.75
C ASP A 3 -23.71 30.21 -36.90
N ASP A 4 -24.96 29.82 -37.20
CA ASP A 4 -25.67 28.79 -36.42
C ASP A 4 -24.99 27.41 -36.51
N LEU A 5 -24.33 27.14 -37.64
CA LEU A 5 -23.68 25.87 -37.93
C LEU A 5 -22.37 25.70 -37.14
N GLU A 6 -21.72 26.80 -36.75
CA GLU A 6 -20.54 26.79 -35.89
C GLU A 6 -20.92 26.65 -34.40
N ILE A 7 -22.03 27.26 -33.98
CA ILE A 7 -22.54 27.16 -32.60
C ILE A 7 -22.98 25.72 -32.27
N GLN A 8 -23.69 25.06 -33.20
CA GLN A 8 -24.08 23.66 -33.02
C GLN A 8 -22.87 22.73 -32.92
N LYS A 9 -21.87 22.91 -33.79
CA LYS A 9 -20.61 22.15 -33.71
C LYS A 9 -19.86 22.40 -32.41
N ALA A 10 -19.88 23.63 -31.90
CA ALA A 10 -19.30 23.97 -30.61
C ALA A 10 -20.01 23.25 -29.46
N ALA A 11 -21.36 23.22 -29.48
CA ALA A 11 -22.16 22.47 -28.51
C ALA A 11 -21.84 20.98 -28.53
N GLU A 12 -21.82 20.35 -29.71
CA GLU A 12 -21.47 18.93 -29.85
C GLU A 12 -20.04 18.62 -29.39
N SER A 13 -19.11 19.52 -29.66
CA SER A 13 -17.70 19.36 -29.24
C SER A 13 -17.57 19.48 -27.73
N ALA A 14 -18.30 20.42 -27.11
CA ALA A 14 -18.34 20.58 -25.66
C ALA A 14 -19.00 19.36 -24.97
N ASP A 15 -20.06 18.80 -25.57
CA ASP A 15 -20.71 17.57 -25.10
C ASP A 15 -19.75 16.37 -25.13
N LYS A 16 -19.04 16.18 -26.25
CA LYS A 16 -18.04 15.12 -26.40
C LYS A 16 -16.91 15.29 -25.38
N ALA A 17 -16.43 16.51 -25.20
CA ALA A 17 -15.39 16.82 -24.22
C ALA A 17 -15.86 16.52 -22.79
N LEU A 18 -17.06 16.95 -22.42
CA LEU A 18 -17.64 16.68 -21.10
C LEU A 18 -17.75 15.18 -20.84
N GLN A 19 -18.29 14.41 -21.79
CA GLN A 19 -18.39 12.95 -21.67
C GLN A 19 -17.02 12.28 -21.58
N ALA A 20 -16.01 12.79 -22.29
CA ALA A 20 -14.65 12.27 -22.22
C ALA A 20 -14.03 12.54 -20.84
N TYR A 21 -14.21 13.75 -20.30
CA TYR A 21 -13.68 14.11 -18.99
C TYR A 21 -14.37 13.35 -17.85
N GLU A 22 -15.68 13.15 -17.91
CA GLU A 22 -16.43 12.36 -16.92
C GLU A 22 -16.01 10.89 -16.85
N ARG A 23 -15.42 10.36 -17.93
CA ARG A 23 -14.85 9.00 -17.98
C ARG A 23 -13.35 8.98 -17.66
N SER A 24 -12.73 10.16 -17.54
CA SER A 24 -11.31 10.32 -17.27
C SER A 24 -11.06 10.50 -15.77
N ASP A 25 -9.80 10.61 -15.35
CA ASP A 25 -9.45 10.88 -13.96
C ASP A 25 -9.83 12.32 -13.52
N LEU A 26 -10.99 12.48 -12.90
CA LEU A 26 -11.47 13.73 -12.30
C LEU A 26 -10.65 14.16 -11.08
N SER A 27 -9.74 13.35 -10.54
CA SER A 27 -8.79 13.88 -9.54
C SER A 27 -7.75 14.82 -10.18
N ALA A 28 -7.52 14.69 -11.48
CA ALA A 28 -6.58 15.50 -12.25
C ALA A 28 -7.25 16.47 -13.23
N TRP A 29 -8.35 16.06 -13.88
CA TRP A 29 -8.94 16.77 -15.02
C TRP A 29 -10.27 17.47 -14.72
N PHE A 30 -10.63 17.61 -13.44
CA PHE A 30 -11.91 18.21 -13.07
C PHE A 30 -12.07 19.66 -13.53
N ASP A 31 -11.03 20.49 -13.43
CA ASP A 31 -11.13 21.89 -13.84
C ASP A 31 -11.32 22.01 -15.38
N ALA A 32 -10.75 21.07 -16.14
CA ALA A 32 -10.98 20.96 -17.58
C ALA A 32 -12.42 20.51 -17.90
N MET A 33 -12.96 19.56 -17.13
CA MET A 33 -14.37 19.17 -17.20
C MET A 33 -15.31 20.36 -16.96
N VAL A 34 -15.06 21.14 -15.91
CA VAL A 34 -15.83 22.35 -15.57
C VAL A 34 -15.76 23.39 -16.69
N THR A 35 -14.59 23.54 -17.32
CA THR A 35 -14.41 24.43 -18.47
C THR A 35 -15.24 23.95 -19.66
N ALA A 36 -15.18 22.66 -20.01
CA ALA A 36 -16.00 22.07 -21.07
C ALA A 36 -17.51 22.24 -20.80
N TRP A 37 -17.94 22.07 -19.55
CA TRP A 37 -19.33 22.27 -19.14
C TRP A 37 -19.75 23.75 -19.27
N THR A 38 -18.85 24.69 -18.92
CA THR A 38 -19.11 26.13 -19.09
C THR A 38 -19.22 26.51 -20.56
N LEU A 39 -18.39 25.94 -21.44
CA LEU A 39 -18.48 26.13 -22.89
C LEU A 39 -19.77 25.54 -23.47
N ARG A 40 -20.23 24.41 -22.95
CA ARG A 40 -21.54 23.84 -23.30
C ARG A 40 -22.68 24.79 -22.95
N ILE A 41 -22.65 25.37 -21.75
CA ILE A 41 -23.64 26.38 -21.32
C ILE A 41 -23.59 27.59 -22.24
N LEU A 42 -22.40 28.08 -22.59
CA LEU A 42 -22.24 29.19 -23.54
C LEU A 42 -22.89 28.87 -24.90
N ALA A 43 -22.65 27.69 -25.45
CA ALA A 43 -23.25 27.28 -26.72
C ALA A 43 -24.79 27.23 -26.64
N LEU A 44 -25.35 26.77 -25.51
CA LEU A 44 -26.80 26.78 -25.27
C LEU A 44 -27.36 28.21 -25.17
N VAL A 45 -26.66 29.12 -24.50
CA VAL A 45 -27.05 30.54 -24.42
C VAL A 45 -27.02 31.18 -25.80
N ALA A 46 -25.97 30.90 -26.59
CA ALA A 46 -25.81 31.40 -27.96
C ALA A 46 -26.91 30.86 -28.90
N ASN A 47 -27.35 29.62 -28.72
CA ASN A 47 -28.45 29.02 -29.50
C ASN A 47 -29.86 29.42 -29.00
N ALA A 48 -29.96 30.45 -28.15
CA ALA A 48 -31.22 30.90 -27.52
C ALA A 48 -31.96 29.83 -26.69
N GLU A 49 -31.28 28.76 -26.28
CA GLU A 49 -31.84 27.65 -25.50
C GLU A 49 -31.80 27.94 -23.99
N GLN A 50 -32.33 29.09 -23.56
CA GLN A 50 -32.14 29.61 -22.21
C GLN A 50 -32.64 28.66 -21.10
N LYS A 51 -33.71 27.90 -21.36
CA LYS A 51 -34.20 26.90 -20.40
C LYS A 51 -33.18 25.78 -20.17
N LYS A 52 -32.52 25.29 -21.23
CA LYS A 52 -31.49 24.25 -21.10
C LYS A 52 -30.23 24.81 -20.45
N ALA A 53 -29.79 26.00 -20.86
CA ALA A 53 -28.67 26.70 -20.24
C ALA A 53 -28.89 26.88 -18.73
N GLN A 54 -30.10 27.25 -18.31
CA GLN A 54 -30.44 27.39 -16.90
C GLN A 54 -30.39 26.04 -16.16
N ILE A 55 -30.87 24.95 -16.75
CA ILE A 55 -30.78 23.62 -16.13
C ILE A 55 -29.31 23.22 -15.93
N GLU A 56 -28.48 23.37 -16.95
CA GLU A 56 -27.05 23.03 -16.88
C GLU A 56 -26.30 23.90 -15.88
N LEU A 57 -26.60 25.20 -15.84
CA LEU A 57 -26.09 26.11 -14.81
C LEU A 57 -26.48 25.64 -13.40
N ASN A 58 -27.71 25.13 -13.25
CA ASN A 58 -28.19 24.67 -11.96
C ASN A 58 -27.47 23.41 -11.46
N LEU A 59 -26.99 22.58 -12.37
CA LEU A 59 -26.21 21.39 -12.09
C LEU A 59 -24.73 21.71 -11.85
N LEU A 60 -24.17 22.71 -12.55
CA LEU A 60 -22.77 23.08 -12.43
C LEU A 60 -22.45 23.89 -11.16
N LEU A 61 -23.33 24.79 -10.72
CA LEU A 61 -23.02 25.69 -9.60
C LEU A 61 -22.74 24.96 -8.26
N PRO A 62 -23.45 23.88 -7.89
CA PRO A 62 -23.14 23.09 -6.69
C PRO A 62 -21.75 22.47 -6.68
N VAL A 63 -21.19 22.17 -7.87
CA VAL A 63 -20.00 21.34 -8.10
C VAL A 63 -18.68 22.11 -7.79
N GLY A 64 -18.62 22.77 -6.63
CA GLY A 64 -17.40 23.33 -6.05
C GLY A 64 -17.10 24.80 -6.38
N GLY A 65 -18.03 25.54 -7.03
CA GLY A 65 -17.91 26.99 -7.22
C GLY A 65 -16.75 27.49 -8.10
N LYS A 66 -15.92 26.59 -8.63
CA LYS A 66 -14.75 26.89 -9.48
C LYS A 66 -15.12 27.37 -10.88
N ALA A 67 -16.35 27.13 -11.34
CA ALA A 67 -16.79 27.58 -12.65
C ALA A 67 -16.66 29.12 -12.78
N THR A 68 -15.93 29.60 -13.77
CA THR A 68 -15.79 31.03 -14.05
C THR A 68 -16.58 31.39 -15.29
N PHE A 69 -17.42 32.42 -15.19
CA PHE A 69 -18.21 32.94 -16.30
C PHE A 69 -17.68 34.32 -16.69
N ASP A 70 -17.08 34.43 -17.87
CA ASP A 70 -16.46 35.67 -18.37
C ASP A 70 -17.55 36.69 -18.77
N PRO A 71 -17.58 37.91 -18.19
CA PRO A 71 -18.51 38.97 -18.56
C PRO A 71 -18.43 39.44 -20.02
N ASN A 72 -17.31 39.21 -20.70
CA ASN A 72 -17.15 39.55 -22.13
C ASN A 72 -17.83 38.54 -23.05
N VAL A 73 -18.08 37.32 -22.54
CA VAL A 73 -18.60 36.20 -23.33
C VAL A 73 -20.07 35.94 -23.00
N PHE A 74 -20.47 36.12 -21.74
CA PHE A 74 -21.85 35.97 -21.29
C PHE A 74 -22.56 37.31 -21.15
N THR A 75 -23.88 37.33 -21.38
CA THR A 75 -24.67 38.56 -21.25
C THR A 75 -24.73 39.04 -19.80
N PRO A 76 -24.88 40.37 -19.56
CA PRO A 76 -25.01 40.92 -18.21
C PRO A 76 -26.13 40.27 -17.39
N ASP A 77 -27.27 39.98 -18.03
CA ASP A 77 -28.40 39.30 -17.41
C ASP A 77 -28.04 37.89 -16.93
N PHE A 78 -27.30 37.13 -17.75
CA PHE A 78 -26.83 35.80 -17.38
C PHE A 78 -25.86 35.87 -16.19
N ILE A 79 -24.91 36.81 -16.22
CA ILE A 79 -23.98 37.03 -15.09
C ILE A 79 -24.74 37.41 -13.81
N ALA A 80 -25.77 38.25 -13.91
CA ALA A 80 -26.63 38.60 -12.78
C ALA A 80 -27.36 37.38 -12.22
N GLN A 81 -27.85 36.47 -13.08
CA GLN A 81 -28.46 35.20 -12.68
C GLN A 81 -27.47 34.30 -11.95
N VAL A 82 -26.25 34.11 -12.49
CA VAL A 82 -25.18 33.33 -11.85
C VAL A 82 -24.89 33.86 -10.45
N LYS A 83 -24.74 35.20 -10.31
CA LYS A 83 -24.48 35.85 -9.03
C LYS A 83 -25.64 35.65 -8.05
N GLY A 84 -26.88 35.84 -8.49
CA GLY A 84 -28.08 35.64 -7.68
C GLY A 84 -28.18 34.20 -7.16
N ARG A 85 -27.98 33.23 -8.06
CA ARG A 85 -27.98 31.79 -7.74
C ARG A 85 -26.91 31.40 -6.72
N ARG A 86 -25.69 31.91 -6.89
CA ARG A 86 -24.62 31.70 -5.89
C ARG A 86 -24.98 32.26 -4.53
N ALA A 87 -25.59 33.45 -4.49
CA ALA A 87 -26.04 34.06 -3.24
C ALA A 87 -27.19 33.26 -2.59
N GLU A 88 -28.11 32.70 -3.38
CA GLU A 88 -29.15 31.80 -2.87
C GLU A 88 -28.56 30.52 -2.28
N MET A 89 -27.57 29.92 -2.96
CA MET A 89 -26.90 28.72 -2.47
C MET A 89 -26.10 28.98 -1.19
N ALA A 90 -25.42 30.13 -1.09
CA ALA A 90 -24.68 30.52 0.10
C ALA A 90 -25.58 30.68 1.35
N LYS A 91 -26.90 30.89 1.16
CA LYS A 91 -27.89 30.94 2.24
C LYS A 91 -28.39 29.55 2.67
N LYS A 92 -28.17 28.50 1.88
CA LYS A 92 -28.62 27.14 2.20
C LYS A 92 -27.65 26.48 3.18
N SER A 93 -28.18 25.63 4.06
CA SER A 93 -27.35 24.85 4.97
C SER A 93 -26.43 23.90 4.19
N THR A 94 -25.20 23.80 4.65
CA THR A 94 -24.23 22.83 4.12
C THR A 94 -24.52 21.45 4.68
N LEU A 95 -24.32 20.42 3.86
CA LEU A 95 -24.56 19.03 4.20
C LEU A 95 -23.23 18.32 4.46
N GLY A 96 -23.28 17.28 5.28
CA GLY A 96 -22.16 16.40 5.58
C GLY A 96 -22.43 14.97 5.13
N PHE A 97 -21.37 14.20 4.90
CA PHE A 97 -21.40 12.87 4.31
C PHE A 97 -20.12 12.12 4.65
N ALA A 98 -20.20 10.84 5.00
CA ALA A 98 -19.03 10.03 5.31
C ALA A 98 -18.67 9.11 4.14
N VAL A 99 -17.39 8.91 3.91
CA VAL A 99 -16.87 8.04 2.84
C VAL A 99 -15.95 6.99 3.44
N GLU A 100 -16.24 5.74 3.12
CA GLU A 100 -15.44 4.58 3.48
C GLU A 100 -15.01 3.83 2.22
N ALA A 101 -13.85 3.19 2.25
CA ALA A 101 -13.38 2.38 1.14
C ALA A 101 -12.81 1.04 1.61
N THR A 102 -13.10 -0.01 0.85
CA THR A 102 -12.58 -1.36 1.05
C THR A 102 -11.99 -1.88 -0.25
N PRO A 103 -10.85 -2.62 -0.24
CA PRO A 103 -10.14 -3.15 0.92
C PRO A 103 -9.02 -2.25 1.48
N THR A 104 -8.68 -1.16 0.80
CA THR A 104 -7.58 -0.24 1.19
C THR A 104 -8.11 1.18 1.38
N PRO A 105 -7.49 2.00 2.25
CA PRO A 105 -7.73 3.43 2.28
C PRO A 105 -7.53 4.08 0.91
N ALA A 106 -8.40 5.03 0.56
CA ALA A 106 -8.37 5.76 -0.70
C ALA A 106 -8.35 7.26 -0.46
N ARG A 107 -7.62 7.99 -1.32
CA ARG A 107 -7.69 9.45 -1.38
C ARG A 107 -9.06 9.86 -1.90
N VAL A 108 -9.73 10.74 -1.19
CA VAL A 108 -11.06 11.24 -1.52
C VAL A 108 -10.94 12.63 -2.12
N PHE A 109 -11.48 12.80 -3.31
CA PHE A 109 -11.64 14.08 -3.97
C PHE A 109 -13.13 14.36 -4.14
N VAL A 110 -13.56 15.55 -3.74
CA VAL A 110 -14.90 16.06 -4.05
C VAL A 110 -14.76 17.30 -4.89
N ASP A 111 -15.42 17.28 -6.04
CA ASP A 111 -15.37 18.35 -7.03
C ASP A 111 -13.91 18.72 -7.39
N GLY A 112 -13.11 17.70 -7.68
CA GLY A 112 -11.68 17.82 -8.01
C GLY A 112 -10.78 18.32 -6.87
N THR A 113 -11.33 18.54 -5.66
CA THR A 113 -10.58 19.04 -4.50
C THR A 113 -10.31 17.89 -3.55
N PHE A 114 -9.05 17.69 -3.16
CA PHE A 114 -8.69 16.68 -2.17
C PHE A 114 -9.31 17.00 -0.80
N ARG A 115 -9.98 16.01 -0.20
CA ARG A 115 -10.70 16.16 1.08
C ARG A 115 -10.22 15.22 2.19
N GLY A 116 -9.25 14.35 1.91
CA GLY A 116 -8.68 13.43 2.90
C GLY A 116 -8.54 12.00 2.39
N VAL A 117 -8.28 11.07 3.31
CA VAL A 117 -8.13 9.63 3.02
C VAL A 117 -9.19 8.87 3.82
N THR A 118 -9.86 7.88 3.22
CA THR A 118 -10.91 7.11 3.89
C THR A 118 -10.39 6.31 5.11
N PRO A 119 -11.22 6.10 6.14
CA PRO A 119 -12.54 6.71 6.38
C PRO A 119 -12.44 8.23 6.62
N VAL A 120 -13.32 9.01 5.99
CA VAL A 120 -13.33 10.47 6.15
C VAL A 120 -14.76 11.02 6.21
N GLU A 121 -14.98 11.94 7.14
CA GLU A 121 -16.21 12.74 7.21
C GLU A 121 -16.02 14.04 6.44
N LEU A 122 -16.90 14.26 5.47
CA LEU A 122 -16.93 15.45 4.63
C LEU A 122 -18.01 16.39 5.15
N THR A 123 -17.72 17.69 5.16
CA THR A 123 -18.65 18.74 5.55
C THR A 123 -18.53 19.94 4.60
N GLY A 124 -19.48 20.86 4.67
CA GLY A 124 -19.43 22.09 3.87
C GLY A 124 -19.87 21.92 2.42
N LEU A 125 -20.61 20.87 2.08
CA LEU A 125 -21.11 20.65 0.72
C LEU A 125 -22.45 21.38 0.52
N SER A 126 -22.60 22.09 -0.60
CA SER A 126 -23.88 22.74 -0.93
C SER A 126 -24.95 21.71 -1.31
N PRO A 127 -26.25 22.03 -1.18
CA PRO A 127 -27.28 21.15 -1.73
C PRO A 127 -27.19 21.09 -3.26
N GLY A 128 -27.03 19.88 -3.80
CA GLY A 128 -26.92 19.62 -5.24
C GLY A 128 -26.21 18.30 -5.51
N ASP A 129 -25.98 17.99 -6.78
CA ASP A 129 -25.16 16.84 -7.16
C ASP A 129 -23.68 17.25 -7.19
N HIS A 130 -22.82 16.36 -6.72
CA HIS A 130 -21.38 16.55 -6.60
C HIS A 130 -20.64 15.36 -7.20
N PHE A 131 -19.37 15.53 -7.53
CA PHE A 131 -18.52 14.44 -8.04
C PHE A 131 -17.62 13.94 -6.93
N LEU A 132 -17.75 12.65 -6.61
CA LEU A 132 -16.86 11.92 -5.72
C LEU A 132 -15.88 11.11 -6.57
N THR A 133 -14.59 11.30 -6.33
CA THR A 133 -13.52 10.50 -6.92
C THR A 133 -12.67 9.87 -5.83
N LEU A 134 -12.57 8.54 -5.81
CA LEU A 134 -11.69 7.80 -4.91
C LEU A 134 -10.49 7.26 -5.69
N VAL A 135 -9.30 7.54 -5.18
CA VAL A 135 -8.04 7.09 -5.79
C VAL A 135 -7.21 6.34 -4.76
N ALA A 136 -6.98 5.05 -4.99
CA ALA A 136 -6.08 4.22 -4.19
C ALA A 136 -4.99 3.59 -5.08
N PRO A 137 -3.72 3.53 -4.61
CA PRO A 137 -2.64 2.92 -5.39
C PRO A 137 -2.92 1.45 -5.75
N GLY A 138 -2.81 1.12 -7.02
CA GLY A 138 -3.05 -0.25 -7.52
C GLY A 138 -4.52 -0.62 -7.71
N TYR A 139 -5.46 0.27 -7.43
CA TYR A 139 -6.89 0.07 -7.65
C TYR A 139 -7.39 0.97 -8.78
N GLN A 140 -8.51 0.58 -9.38
CA GLN A 140 -9.23 1.40 -10.35
C GLN A 140 -9.79 2.65 -9.66
N ILE A 141 -9.83 3.74 -10.42
CA ILE A 141 -10.41 5.00 -9.94
C ILE A 141 -11.94 4.81 -9.88
N VAL A 142 -12.52 5.05 -8.71
CA VAL A 142 -13.97 5.02 -8.54
C VAL A 142 -14.48 6.45 -8.64
N GLN A 143 -15.43 6.67 -9.56
CA GLN A 143 -16.06 7.97 -9.78
C GLN A 143 -17.56 7.84 -9.74
N LYS A 144 -18.20 8.72 -8.99
CA LYS A 144 -19.65 8.70 -8.79
C LYS A 144 -20.18 10.11 -8.64
N ARG A 145 -21.33 10.38 -9.27
CA ARG A 145 -22.17 11.53 -8.92
C ARG A 145 -22.99 11.18 -7.70
N PHE A 146 -22.96 12.04 -6.69
CA PHE A 146 -23.72 11.82 -5.46
C PHE A 146 -24.41 13.11 -5.03
N ARG A 147 -25.49 12.96 -4.28
CA ARG A 147 -26.18 14.08 -3.63
C ARG A 147 -25.92 13.97 -2.13
N PRO A 148 -25.24 14.94 -1.50
CA PRO A 148 -24.97 14.90 -0.07
C PRO A 148 -26.28 14.82 0.71
N ALA A 149 -26.32 13.97 1.72
CA ALA A 149 -27.43 13.83 2.65
C ALA A 149 -26.86 13.72 4.07
N PRO A 150 -27.38 14.47 5.05
CA PRO A 150 -26.87 14.44 6.42
C PRO A 150 -26.84 13.02 6.99
N GLY A 151 -25.67 12.60 7.49
CA GLY A 151 -25.49 11.29 8.11
C GLY A 151 -25.45 10.10 7.13
N ALA A 152 -25.50 10.35 5.81
CA ALA A 152 -25.29 9.28 4.84
C ALA A 152 -23.81 8.85 4.82
N ILE A 153 -23.61 7.53 4.73
CA ILE A 153 -22.30 6.90 4.60
C ILE A 153 -22.27 6.21 3.24
N GLU A 154 -21.24 6.49 2.45
CA GLU A 154 -20.99 5.80 1.19
C GLU A 154 -19.81 4.86 1.35
N HIS A 155 -20.09 3.58 1.15
CA HIS A 155 -19.09 2.52 1.14
C HIS A 155 -18.70 2.22 -0.31
N ALA A 156 -17.46 2.51 -0.67
CA ALA A 156 -16.91 2.22 -1.99
C ALA A 156 -16.09 0.92 -1.97
N MET A 157 -16.48 -0.04 -2.80
CA MET A 157 -15.68 -1.23 -3.06
C MET A 157 -14.69 -0.94 -4.20
N LEU A 158 -13.40 -1.03 -3.90
CA LEU A 158 -12.34 -0.74 -4.85
C LEU A 158 -11.96 -2.01 -5.60
N GLU A 159 -12.02 -1.95 -6.93
CA GLU A 159 -11.56 -3.02 -7.79
C GLU A 159 -10.05 -2.89 -8.07
N PRO A 160 -9.26 -3.97 -8.01
CA PRO A 160 -7.87 -3.94 -8.43
C PRO A 160 -7.71 -3.44 -9.87
N ALA A 161 -6.67 -2.65 -10.12
CA ALA A 161 -6.35 -2.21 -11.46
C ALA A 161 -5.96 -3.42 -12.35
N PRO A 162 -6.34 -3.40 -13.64
CA PRO A 162 -5.86 -4.41 -14.59
C PRO A 162 -4.34 -4.51 -14.55
N GLY A 163 -3.80 -5.72 -14.38
CA GLY A 163 -2.35 -5.95 -14.32
C GLY A 163 -1.71 -5.79 -12.94
N LEU A 164 -2.46 -5.42 -11.88
CA LEU A 164 -1.92 -5.31 -10.52
C LEU A 164 -1.19 -6.59 -10.09
N GLY A 165 -1.78 -7.77 -10.34
CA GLY A 165 -1.19 -9.05 -9.97
C GLY A 165 0.19 -9.30 -10.60
N ALA A 166 0.43 -8.81 -11.82
CA ALA A 166 1.73 -8.90 -12.47
C ALA A 166 2.71 -7.81 -11.98
N PHE A 167 2.18 -6.67 -11.53
CA PHE A 167 2.98 -5.55 -11.03
C PHE A 167 3.53 -5.80 -9.60
N LEU A 168 2.75 -6.43 -8.72
CA LEU A 168 3.12 -6.63 -7.32
C LEU A 168 4.48 -7.35 -7.12
N PRO A 169 4.79 -8.47 -7.80
CA PRO A 169 6.10 -9.13 -7.64
C PRO A 169 7.29 -8.24 -8.05
N ARG A 170 7.09 -7.34 -9.02
CA ARG A 170 8.11 -6.39 -9.47
C ARG A 170 8.36 -5.30 -8.44
N LEU A 171 7.28 -4.78 -7.86
CA LEU A 171 7.37 -3.83 -6.75
C LEU A 171 8.07 -4.45 -5.54
N ASP A 172 7.81 -5.72 -5.25
CA ASP A 172 8.50 -6.47 -4.20
C ASP A 172 9.99 -6.68 -4.48
N ALA A 173 10.37 -6.93 -5.74
CA ALA A 173 11.78 -6.99 -6.14
C ALA A 173 12.47 -5.64 -5.95
N LEU A 174 11.84 -4.55 -6.39
CA LEU A 174 12.34 -3.19 -6.18
C LEU A 174 12.55 -2.87 -4.69
N ARG A 175 11.55 -3.19 -3.85
CA ARG A 175 11.65 -3.00 -2.41
C ARG A 175 12.82 -3.78 -1.81
N ARG A 176 13.06 -5.02 -2.24
CA ARG A 176 14.18 -5.83 -1.74
C ARG A 176 15.52 -5.22 -2.12
N ASP A 177 15.72 -4.85 -3.39
CA ASP A 177 16.97 -4.24 -3.87
C ASP A 177 17.33 -2.97 -3.07
N LEU A 178 16.33 -2.13 -2.80
CA LEU A 178 16.53 -0.89 -2.04
C LEU A 178 16.86 -1.14 -0.57
N LEU A 179 16.27 -2.17 0.04
CA LEU A 179 16.56 -2.52 1.44
C LEU A 179 17.93 -3.18 1.60
N THR A 180 18.38 -3.95 0.63
CA THR A 180 19.69 -4.62 0.67
C THR A 180 20.83 -3.73 0.18
N ARG A 181 20.54 -2.54 -0.38
CA ARG A 181 21.49 -1.67 -1.10
C ARG A 181 22.26 -2.45 -2.17
N ALA A 182 21.63 -3.46 -2.77
CA ALA A 182 22.17 -4.13 -3.94
C ALA A 182 22.14 -3.17 -5.14
N GLU A 183 22.91 -3.45 -6.20
CA GLU A 183 22.76 -2.66 -7.43
C GLU A 183 21.29 -2.70 -7.88
N PRO A 184 20.65 -1.55 -8.16
CA PRO A 184 19.21 -1.47 -8.29
C PRO A 184 18.74 -1.95 -9.67
N SER A 185 18.97 -3.24 -9.92
CA SER A 185 18.64 -3.96 -11.15
C SER A 185 17.13 -4.01 -11.38
N ALA A 186 16.33 -4.17 -10.31
CA ALA A 186 14.88 -4.15 -10.38
C ALA A 186 14.32 -2.76 -10.76
N ALA A 187 14.97 -1.69 -10.30
CA ALA A 187 14.59 -0.33 -10.66
C ALA A 187 14.83 -0.04 -12.15
N GLY A 188 16.00 -0.42 -12.67
CA GLY A 188 16.31 -0.30 -14.09
C GLY A 188 15.42 -1.17 -14.97
N ALA A 189 15.07 -2.38 -14.51
CA ALA A 189 14.09 -3.22 -15.20
C ALA A 189 12.70 -2.56 -15.24
N MET A 190 12.23 -2.01 -14.11
CA MET A 190 10.95 -1.31 -14.03
C MET A 190 10.90 -0.08 -14.93
N ALA A 191 11.97 0.72 -14.97
CA ALA A 191 12.07 1.88 -15.87
C ALA A 191 11.91 1.48 -17.34
N ARG A 192 12.59 0.41 -17.79
CA ARG A 192 12.49 -0.10 -19.17
C ARG A 192 11.09 -0.64 -19.49
N GLU A 193 10.46 -1.36 -18.56
CA GLU A 193 9.09 -1.86 -18.74
C GLU A 193 8.07 -0.73 -18.82
N LEU A 194 8.24 0.34 -18.04
CA LEU A 194 7.38 1.52 -18.08
C LEU A 194 7.68 2.43 -19.28
N GLY A 195 8.75 2.17 -20.04
CA GLY A 195 9.18 3.01 -21.16
C GLY A 195 9.68 4.39 -20.72
N VAL A 196 10.24 4.50 -19.52
CA VAL A 196 10.77 5.75 -18.97
C VAL A 196 12.30 5.68 -18.83
N ASP A 197 12.98 6.81 -19.06
CA ASP A 197 14.44 6.87 -18.98
C ASP A 197 14.96 6.77 -17.55
N GLN A 198 14.16 7.21 -16.58
CA GLN A 198 14.53 7.29 -15.17
C GLN A 198 13.30 7.08 -14.30
N ILE A 199 13.50 6.49 -13.11
CA ILE A 199 12.50 6.45 -12.04
C ILE A 199 13.05 7.10 -10.78
N LEU A 200 12.18 7.79 -10.05
CA LEU A 200 12.47 8.31 -8.72
C LEU A 200 11.81 7.40 -7.69
N VAL A 201 12.61 6.82 -6.81
CA VAL A 201 12.12 5.97 -5.73
C VAL A 201 12.27 6.65 -4.39
N LEU A 202 11.17 6.72 -3.64
CA LEU A 202 11.10 7.30 -2.30
C LEU A 202 10.90 6.17 -1.29
N VAL A 203 11.87 6.00 -0.40
CA VAL A 203 11.77 5.09 0.75
C VAL A 203 11.46 5.92 1.98
N VAL A 204 10.23 5.80 2.47
CA VAL A 204 9.74 6.52 3.65
C VAL A 204 9.77 5.58 4.86
N THR A 205 10.57 5.94 5.86
CA THR A 205 10.65 5.23 7.13
C THR A 205 10.00 6.06 8.22
N ASN A 206 8.95 5.50 8.83
CA ASN A 206 8.22 6.14 9.92
C ASN A 206 9.05 6.08 11.22
N ARG A 207 9.36 7.25 11.82
CA ARG A 207 9.95 7.35 13.16
C ARG A 207 9.00 8.11 14.09
N PRO A 208 9.15 8.03 15.43
CA PRO A 208 8.22 8.68 16.36
C PRO A 208 8.10 10.20 16.20
N GLN A 209 9.19 10.89 15.87
CA GLN A 209 9.24 12.36 15.82
C GLN A 209 9.22 12.93 14.39
N ASP A 210 9.61 12.14 13.39
CA ASP A 210 9.73 12.57 11.99
C ASP A 210 9.55 11.40 11.01
N LEU A 211 9.51 11.72 9.73
CA LEU A 211 9.55 10.75 8.63
C LEU A 211 10.93 10.84 7.99
N ARG A 212 11.73 9.77 8.04
CA ARG A 212 12.97 9.72 7.27
C ARG A 212 12.63 9.34 5.84
N VAL A 213 12.95 10.21 4.89
CA VAL A 213 12.72 9.97 3.46
C VAL A 213 14.05 9.92 2.74
N SER A 214 14.35 8.76 2.14
CA SER A 214 15.45 8.57 1.20
C SER A 214 14.88 8.59 -0.21
N ALA A 215 15.41 9.46 -1.05
CA ALA A 215 14.97 9.65 -2.43
C ALA A 215 16.12 9.33 -3.37
N THR A 216 15.94 8.34 -4.24
CA THR A 216 16.96 7.86 -5.18
C THR A 216 16.42 7.87 -6.59
N ARG A 217 17.11 8.59 -7.48
CA ARG A 217 16.83 8.65 -8.92
C ARG A 217 17.68 7.61 -9.62
N ILE A 218 17.06 6.74 -10.42
CA ILE A 218 17.70 5.58 -11.03
C ILE A 218 17.39 5.58 -12.52
N GLY A 219 18.42 5.42 -13.35
CA GLY A 219 18.26 5.34 -14.81
C GLY A 219 17.77 3.98 -15.28
N ALA A 220 17.32 3.89 -16.54
CA ALA A 220 16.86 2.65 -17.16
C ALA A 220 17.92 1.53 -17.21
N THR A 221 19.21 1.89 -17.10
CA THR A 221 20.33 0.95 -16.99
C THR A 221 20.49 0.36 -15.59
N GLY A 222 19.76 0.87 -14.59
CA GLY A 222 19.96 0.57 -13.17
C GLY A 222 21.03 1.43 -12.51
N ALA A 223 21.63 2.41 -13.20
CA ALA A 223 22.59 3.32 -12.58
C ALA A 223 21.89 4.31 -11.64
N GLU A 224 22.38 4.45 -10.41
CA GLU A 224 21.95 5.52 -9.52
C GLU A 224 22.45 6.88 -10.03
N LEU A 225 21.51 7.75 -10.36
CA LEU A 225 21.75 9.08 -10.91
C LEU A 225 21.70 10.17 -9.85
N ALA A 226 21.06 9.95 -8.72
CA ALA A 226 21.02 10.91 -7.62
C ALA A 226 20.48 10.24 -6.37
N THR A 227 21.00 10.58 -5.19
CA THR A 227 20.37 10.21 -3.91
C THR A 227 20.39 11.41 -2.98
N ALA A 228 19.29 11.66 -2.29
CA ALA A 228 19.24 12.56 -1.15
C ALA A 228 18.37 11.97 -0.05
N GLU A 229 18.68 12.33 1.19
CA GLU A 229 17.91 11.94 2.37
C GLU A 229 17.52 13.19 3.13
N GLU A 230 16.29 13.24 3.62
CA GLU A 230 15.77 14.34 4.44
C GLU A 230 14.87 13.80 5.55
N LEU A 231 14.87 14.48 6.69
CA LEU A 231 13.93 14.23 7.77
C LEU A 231 12.75 15.17 7.60
N LEU A 232 11.61 14.61 7.21
CA LEU A 232 10.39 15.37 7.02
C LEU A 232 9.63 15.50 8.34
N PRO A 233 9.25 16.73 8.75
CA PRO A 233 8.42 16.94 9.91
C PRO A 233 7.02 16.37 9.67
N ARG A 234 6.34 15.94 10.74
CA ARG A 234 4.95 15.45 10.66
C ARG A 234 3.92 16.58 10.54
N ASP A 235 4.35 17.81 10.80
CA ASP A 235 3.56 19.02 10.67
C ASP A 235 3.37 19.35 9.18
N SER A 236 2.12 19.31 8.71
CA SER A 236 1.77 19.53 7.30
C SER A 236 2.24 20.89 6.78
N ALA A 237 2.26 21.93 7.63
CA ALA A 237 2.69 23.26 7.21
C ALA A 237 4.19 23.35 6.88
N LYS A 238 5.00 22.49 7.50
CA LYS A 238 6.46 22.44 7.31
C LYS A 238 6.89 21.31 6.36
N LEU A 239 5.97 20.40 6.05
CA LEU A 239 6.22 19.25 5.19
C LEU A 239 6.57 19.70 3.77
N ASP A 240 5.83 20.66 3.23
CA ASP A 240 5.98 21.10 1.84
C ASP A 240 7.36 21.70 1.57
N ASP A 241 7.85 22.57 2.46
CA ASP A 241 9.18 23.18 2.33
C ASP A 241 10.30 22.13 2.41
N ALA A 242 10.20 21.20 3.37
CA ALA A 242 11.18 20.13 3.55
C ALA A 242 11.17 19.15 2.35
N ALA A 243 9.98 18.83 1.83
CA ALA A 243 9.82 18.00 0.64
C ALA A 243 10.37 18.70 -0.61
N ALA A 244 10.07 19.98 -0.81
CA ALA A 244 10.59 20.78 -1.93
C ALA A 244 12.13 20.83 -1.91
N ASN A 245 12.73 21.02 -0.73
CA ASN A 245 14.19 20.96 -0.58
C ASN A 245 14.75 19.59 -0.95
N LEU A 246 14.14 18.49 -0.47
CA LEU A 246 14.53 17.13 -0.85
C LEU A 246 14.50 16.94 -2.37
N PHE A 247 13.37 17.26 -3.02
CA PHE A 247 13.22 17.10 -4.46
C PHE A 247 14.20 17.97 -5.26
N SER A 248 14.44 19.20 -4.83
CA SER A 248 15.39 20.09 -5.51
C SER A 248 16.79 19.47 -5.59
N ARG A 249 17.27 18.82 -4.51
CA ARG A 249 18.58 18.18 -4.46
C ARG A 249 18.66 16.91 -5.30
N VAL A 250 17.61 16.09 -5.30
CA VAL A 250 17.60 14.82 -6.05
C VAL A 250 17.44 15.07 -7.55
N LEU A 251 16.66 16.07 -7.94
CA LEU A 251 16.41 16.37 -9.34
C LEU A 251 17.55 17.16 -9.98
N ALA A 252 18.19 18.08 -9.24
CA ALA A 252 19.27 18.91 -9.78
C ALA A 252 20.63 18.19 -9.87
N ARG A 253 20.86 17.16 -9.06
CA ARG A 253 22.17 16.52 -8.94
C ARG A 253 22.22 15.28 -9.81
N GLU A 254 22.95 15.32 -10.93
CA GLU A 254 23.51 14.09 -11.46
C GLU A 254 24.66 13.66 -10.54
N MET A 255 24.57 12.47 -9.96
CA MET A 255 25.72 11.71 -9.55
C MET A 255 26.58 11.60 -10.80
N ALA A 256 27.74 12.27 -10.80
CA ALA A 256 28.83 11.83 -11.65
C ALA A 256 28.89 10.31 -11.47
N PRO A 257 28.87 9.51 -12.54
CA PRO A 257 28.70 8.07 -12.43
C PRO A 257 29.67 7.61 -11.36
N SER A 258 29.13 7.24 -10.20
CA SER A 258 29.87 6.38 -9.32
C SER A 258 29.86 5.10 -10.12
N ARG A 259 30.89 4.95 -10.98
CA ARG A 259 31.54 3.66 -11.06
C ARG A 259 31.56 3.24 -9.60
N VAL A 260 30.91 2.13 -9.28
CA VAL A 260 31.47 1.29 -8.25
C VAL A 260 32.86 0.98 -8.81
N ALA A 261 33.77 1.92 -8.58
CA ALA A 261 35.16 1.63 -8.50
C ALA A 261 35.13 0.65 -7.34
N HIS A 262 35.13 -0.64 -7.69
CA HIS A 262 36.15 -1.50 -7.13
C HIS A 262 37.38 -0.62 -7.10
N SER A 263 37.62 -0.05 -5.93
CA SER A 263 38.53 1.06 -5.77
C SER A 263 39.91 0.46 -5.99
N SER A 264 40.34 0.40 -7.25
CA SER A 264 41.72 0.23 -7.65
C SER A 264 42.43 1.55 -7.39
N ILE A 265 42.42 1.98 -6.13
CA ILE A 265 43.31 3.02 -5.67
C ILE A 265 44.69 2.36 -5.77
N PHE A 266 45.48 2.80 -6.76
CA PHE A 266 46.80 2.28 -7.16
C PHE A 266 46.87 1.04 -8.07
N GLY A 267 45.95 0.80 -9.01
CA GLY A 267 46.23 -0.15 -10.10
C GLY A 267 46.72 -1.55 -9.67
N MET A 268 46.41 -1.95 -8.44
CA MET A 268 46.95 -3.13 -7.78
C MET A 268 45.81 -4.12 -7.58
N ARG A 269 46.03 -5.36 -8.02
CA ARG A 269 45.07 -6.46 -7.87
C ARG A 269 44.92 -6.77 -6.38
N TRP A 270 43.72 -6.57 -5.82
CA TRP A 270 43.45 -6.85 -4.41
C TRP A 270 43.51 -8.37 -4.16
N THR A 271 44.39 -8.81 -3.27
CA THR A 271 44.60 -10.22 -2.91
C THR A 271 44.32 -10.45 -1.43
N MET A 272 44.17 -11.71 -0.98
CA MET A 272 43.97 -12.03 0.45
C MET A 272 45.03 -11.40 1.37
N ARG A 273 46.26 -11.17 0.88
CA ARG A 273 47.30 -10.44 1.62
C ARG A 273 46.94 -8.99 1.91
N HIS A 274 46.22 -8.31 1.00
CA HIS A 274 45.81 -6.92 1.20
C HIS A 274 44.74 -6.82 2.30
N THR A 275 43.76 -7.73 2.31
CA THR A 275 42.79 -7.86 3.41
C THR A 275 43.50 -8.18 4.73
N GLY A 276 44.51 -9.05 4.69
CA GLY A 276 45.35 -9.36 5.84
C GLY A 276 46.08 -8.14 6.42
N TYR A 277 46.68 -7.29 5.59
CA TYR A 277 47.33 -6.04 6.04
C TYR A 277 46.34 -5.01 6.60
N VAL A 278 45.14 -4.89 6.03
CA VAL A 278 44.10 -3.98 6.54
C VAL A 278 43.63 -4.44 7.92
N LEU A 279 43.42 -5.74 8.12
CA LEU A 279 43.04 -6.30 9.42
C LEU A 279 44.15 -6.13 10.46
N LEU A 280 45.42 -6.28 10.07
CA LEU A 280 46.56 -6.00 10.94
C LEU A 280 46.61 -4.51 11.34
N GLY A 281 46.44 -3.60 10.38
CA GLY A 281 46.41 -2.16 10.64
C GLY A 281 45.24 -1.74 11.56
N ALA A 282 44.05 -2.28 11.32
CA ALA A 282 42.89 -2.05 12.17
C ALA A 282 43.08 -2.61 13.59
N GLY A 283 43.69 -3.79 13.72
CA GLY A 283 44.04 -4.39 15.01
C GLY A 283 45.04 -3.54 15.81
N VAL A 284 46.09 -3.04 15.16
CA VAL A 284 47.07 -2.13 15.80
C VAL A 284 46.42 -0.81 16.22
N GLY A 285 45.53 -0.25 15.39
CA GLY A 285 44.79 0.97 15.73
C GLY A 285 43.89 0.77 16.96
N LEU A 286 43.15 -0.34 17.02
CA LEU A 286 42.31 -0.68 18.17
C LEU A 286 43.12 -0.92 19.45
N ALA A 287 44.29 -1.58 19.35
CA ALA A 287 45.20 -1.72 20.49
C ALA A 287 45.71 -0.37 21.01
N GLY A 288 45.98 0.59 20.10
CA GLY A 288 46.34 1.96 20.47
C GLY A 288 45.22 2.68 21.24
N THR A 289 43.97 2.54 20.79
CA THR A 289 42.81 3.09 21.52
C THR A 289 42.60 2.40 22.88
N GLY A 290 42.82 1.09 22.97
CA GLY A 290 42.80 0.34 24.23
C GLY A 290 43.86 0.79 25.22
N GLY A 291 45.06 1.12 24.74
CA GLY A 291 46.12 1.73 25.55
C GLY A 291 45.71 3.08 26.15
N MET A 292 44.99 3.91 25.38
CA MET A 292 44.51 5.20 25.86
C MET A 292 43.46 5.06 26.98
N PHE A 293 42.49 4.16 26.81
CA PHE A 293 41.50 3.86 27.86
C PHE A 293 42.12 3.15 29.07
N GLY A 294 43.14 2.32 28.87
CA GLY A 294 43.89 1.70 29.96
C GLY A 294 44.67 2.72 30.80
N LEU A 295 45.23 3.76 30.17
CA LEU A 295 45.87 4.88 30.87
C LEU A 295 44.86 5.73 31.65
N GLN A 296 43.68 5.97 31.09
CA GLN A 296 42.59 6.65 31.80
C GLN A 296 42.07 5.82 32.98
N ALA A 297 41.91 4.51 32.82
CA ALA A 297 41.53 3.60 33.90
C ALA A 297 42.58 3.58 35.02
N LYS A 298 43.87 3.60 34.68
CA LYS A 298 44.96 3.71 35.67
C LYS A 298 44.93 5.05 36.41
N GLY A 299 44.74 6.16 35.69
CA GLY A 299 44.60 7.48 36.31
C GLY A 299 43.42 7.57 37.28
N SER A 300 42.28 6.96 36.92
CA SER A 300 41.13 6.84 37.82
C SER A 300 41.42 5.94 39.02
N ALA A 301 42.18 4.83 38.85
CA ALA A 301 42.57 3.94 39.93
C ALA A 301 43.58 4.56 40.92
N ASP A 302 44.53 5.36 40.43
CA ASP A 302 45.50 6.08 41.26
C ASP A 302 44.82 7.22 42.03
N SER A 303 43.89 7.95 41.38
CA SER A 303 43.03 8.93 42.07
C SER A 303 42.14 8.27 43.13
N PHE A 304 41.75 7.01 42.95
CA PHE A 304 40.99 6.22 43.91
C PHE A 304 41.82 5.80 45.13
N ARG A 305 43.14 5.61 44.95
CA ARG A 305 44.08 5.32 46.05
C ARG A 305 44.32 6.55 46.92
N ASP A 306 44.38 7.73 46.33
CA ASP A 306 44.55 9.00 47.04
C ASP A 306 43.30 9.41 47.84
N LEU A 307 42.12 8.90 47.47
CA LEU A 307 40.84 9.16 48.13
C LEU A 307 40.47 8.14 49.22
N ARG A 308 41.37 7.21 49.56
CA ARG A 308 41.11 6.10 50.51
C ARG A 308 40.83 6.56 51.94
N ASP A 309 41.19 7.80 52.28
CA ASP A 309 41.02 8.38 53.62
C ASP A 309 39.70 9.15 53.80
N LEU A 310 38.90 9.32 52.74
CA LEU A 310 37.59 9.99 52.80
C LEU A 310 36.45 8.97 52.80
N GLU A 311 35.66 9.03 53.86
CA GLU A 311 34.64 8.08 54.32
C GLU A 311 33.74 7.54 53.19
N GLN A 312 33.58 6.21 53.15
CA GLN A 312 32.92 5.40 52.09
C GLN A 312 31.40 5.67 51.89
N ALA A 313 30.84 6.70 52.52
CA ALA A 313 29.40 6.99 52.54
C ALA A 313 28.94 8.05 51.51
N ASN A 314 29.85 8.66 50.74
CA ASN A 314 29.50 9.72 49.78
C ASN A 314 29.05 9.15 48.41
N PRO A 315 27.91 9.58 47.82
CA PRO A 315 27.44 9.12 46.50
C PRO A 315 28.44 9.31 45.35
N VAL A 316 29.36 10.28 45.45
CA VAL A 316 30.46 10.51 44.48
C VAL A 316 31.42 9.30 44.38
N TRP A 317 31.49 8.49 45.44
CA TRP A 317 32.37 7.33 45.53
C TRP A 317 31.93 6.21 44.57
N LYS A 318 30.62 5.96 44.47
CA LYS A 318 30.05 4.94 43.58
C LYS A 318 30.12 5.32 42.10
N GLU A 319 29.95 6.60 41.80
CA GLU A 319 30.00 7.12 40.43
C GLU A 319 31.42 6.96 39.83
N ARG A 320 32.46 7.36 40.58
CA ARG A 320 33.85 7.24 40.12
C ARG A 320 34.38 5.81 40.03
N GLU A 321 33.92 4.90 40.91
CA GLU A 321 34.25 3.47 40.80
C GLU A 321 33.66 2.86 39.51
N SER A 322 32.45 3.28 39.14
CA SER A 322 31.78 2.79 37.92
C SER A 322 32.45 3.28 36.64
N GLU A 323 32.92 4.53 36.60
CA GLU A 323 33.66 5.08 35.47
C GLU A 323 35.01 4.38 35.26
N GLY A 324 35.77 4.16 36.34
CA GLY A 324 37.04 3.42 36.27
C GLY A 324 36.88 1.98 35.76
N ARG A 325 35.82 1.28 36.22
CA ARG A 325 35.48 -0.07 35.73
C ARG A 325 35.04 -0.06 34.27
N ALA A 326 34.29 0.95 33.83
CA ALA A 326 33.88 1.08 32.44
C ALA A 326 35.10 1.28 31.51
N TYR A 327 36.06 2.13 31.87
CA TYR A 327 37.28 2.33 31.09
C TYR A 327 38.15 1.07 31.02
N ALA A 328 38.27 0.31 32.12
CA ALA A 328 38.99 -0.96 32.13
C ALA A 328 38.32 -2.02 31.21
N LEU A 329 36.99 -2.11 31.22
CA LEU A 329 36.24 -3.06 30.40
C LEU A 329 36.36 -2.73 28.89
N VAL A 330 36.31 -1.44 28.54
CA VAL A 330 36.55 -0.98 27.16
C VAL A 330 37.98 -1.29 26.71
N ALA A 331 38.97 -1.11 27.59
CA ALA A 331 40.35 -1.46 27.30
C ALA A 331 40.49 -2.97 27.02
N ASP A 332 39.99 -3.83 27.90
CA ASP A 332 40.09 -5.30 27.72
C ASP A 332 39.38 -5.78 26.46
N LEU A 333 38.17 -5.26 26.17
CA LEU A 333 37.43 -5.62 24.97
C LEU A 333 38.18 -5.19 23.70
N SER A 334 38.79 -4.00 23.71
CA SER A 334 39.57 -3.50 22.57
C SER A 334 40.83 -4.34 22.33
N TYR A 335 41.52 -4.83 23.37
CA TYR A 335 42.66 -5.73 23.23
C TYR A 335 42.26 -7.10 22.70
N LEU A 336 41.12 -7.65 23.14
CA LEU A 336 40.61 -8.93 22.63
C LEU A 336 40.24 -8.85 21.14
N VAL A 337 39.56 -7.78 20.73
CA VAL A 337 39.19 -7.56 19.32
C VAL A 337 40.44 -7.28 18.49
N ALA A 338 41.39 -6.49 19.00
CA ALA A 338 42.68 -6.26 18.34
C ALA A 338 43.46 -7.57 18.13
N ALA A 339 43.53 -8.44 19.14
CA ALA A 339 44.20 -9.73 19.05
C ALA A 339 43.55 -10.65 18.00
N LEU A 340 42.21 -10.68 17.94
CA LEU A 340 41.47 -11.44 16.92
C LEU A 340 41.73 -10.92 15.51
N LEU A 341 41.74 -9.60 15.31
CA LEU A 341 42.00 -8.97 14.01
C LEU A 341 43.46 -9.20 13.57
N VAL A 342 44.42 -9.12 14.50
CA VAL A 342 45.82 -9.42 14.23
C VAL A 342 46.02 -10.90 13.90
N ALA A 343 45.36 -11.81 14.63
CA ALA A 343 45.43 -13.25 14.34
C ALA A 343 44.81 -13.60 12.97
N ALA A 344 43.65 -13.03 12.65
CA ALA A 344 43.01 -13.21 11.34
C ALA A 344 43.85 -12.60 10.21
N GLY A 345 44.38 -11.40 10.42
CA GLY A 345 45.22 -10.70 9.46
C GLY A 345 46.54 -11.41 9.19
N THR A 346 47.25 -11.86 10.23
CA THR A 346 48.48 -12.67 10.09
C THR A 346 48.21 -14.00 9.39
N SER A 347 47.11 -14.68 9.71
CA SER A 347 46.71 -15.93 9.04
C SER A 347 46.49 -15.72 7.54
N MET A 348 45.78 -14.66 7.15
CA MET A 348 45.54 -14.33 5.73
C MET A 348 46.81 -13.89 4.98
N VAL A 349 47.77 -13.25 5.65
CA VAL A 349 49.08 -12.91 5.05
C VAL A 349 49.94 -14.16 4.84
N LEU A 350 49.90 -15.11 5.78
CA LEU A 350 50.77 -16.31 5.76
C LEU A 350 50.24 -17.43 4.87
N LEU A 351 48.92 -17.56 4.71
CA LEU A 351 48.30 -18.64 3.91
C LEU A 351 48.32 -18.42 2.40
N ASP A 352 48.73 -17.24 1.92
CA ASP A 352 48.89 -16.97 0.49
C ASP A 352 50.30 -17.33 0.00
N LYS A 353 50.78 -18.55 0.28
CA LYS A 353 51.94 -19.13 -0.41
C LYS A 353 51.47 -20.33 -1.21
N ASP A 354 51.82 -20.27 -2.49
CA ASP A 354 51.67 -21.29 -3.52
C ASP A 354 50.29 -21.36 -4.18
N GLY A 355 50.23 -20.76 -5.37
CA GLY A 355 49.24 -21.09 -6.38
C GLY A 355 49.35 -22.57 -6.74
N SER A 356 48.59 -23.39 -6.04
CA SER A 356 48.21 -24.73 -6.46
C SER A 356 46.77 -24.97 -6.02
N THR A 357 45.90 -25.24 -6.97
CA THR A 357 44.52 -25.65 -6.73
C THR A 357 44.52 -27.01 -6.06
N ALA A 358 44.33 -27.04 -4.75
CA ALA A 358 44.01 -28.26 -4.00
C ALA A 358 42.56 -28.18 -3.53
N VAL A 359 41.70 -28.97 -4.20
CA VAL A 359 40.33 -29.26 -3.79
C VAL A 359 40.40 -29.94 -2.41
N ALA A 360 39.91 -29.27 -1.36
CA ALA A 360 39.72 -29.88 -0.06
C ALA A 360 38.41 -30.68 -0.06
N GLN A 361 38.55 -31.95 -0.43
CA GLN A 361 37.56 -33.01 -0.27
C GLN A 361 37.29 -33.23 1.24
N GLU A 362 36.02 -33.20 1.65
CA GLU A 362 35.59 -33.58 3.00
C GLU A 362 36.12 -34.97 3.37
N ARG A 363 36.94 -35.04 4.43
CA ARG A 363 37.34 -36.30 5.06
C ARG A 363 36.54 -36.52 6.35
N ARG A 364 35.63 -37.49 6.29
CA ARG A 364 35.08 -38.21 7.45
C ARG A 364 36.21 -39.02 8.13
N PRO A 365 36.16 -39.23 9.46
CA PRO A 365 37.18 -40.01 10.16
C PRO A 365 37.09 -41.50 9.81
N ALA A 366 38.25 -42.12 9.55
CA ALA A 366 38.39 -43.54 9.25
C ALA A 366 38.79 -44.33 10.51
N ILE A 367 38.18 -45.50 10.69
CA ILE A 367 38.71 -46.59 11.53
C ILE A 367 38.97 -47.79 10.61
N LEU A 368 40.21 -48.28 10.68
CA LEU A 368 40.88 -49.41 10.01
C LEU A 368 40.35 -50.74 10.63
N VAL A 369 40.29 -51.94 10.03
CA VAL A 369 41.26 -52.86 9.36
C VAL A 369 40.44 -54.14 8.96
N PRO A 370 40.94 -55.27 8.36
CA PRO A 370 42.10 -55.59 7.51
C PRO A 370 41.74 -56.30 6.16
N GLY A 371 42.72 -56.43 5.24
CA GLY A 371 42.66 -57.18 3.96
C GLY A 371 42.93 -58.69 4.12
N PRO A 372 43.47 -59.45 3.12
CA PRO A 372 43.87 -59.18 1.72
C PRO A 372 43.12 -60.10 0.68
N VAL A 373 43.26 -60.07 -0.65
CA VAL A 373 44.37 -60.56 -1.51
C VAL A 373 44.08 -60.18 -2.99
N GLU A 374 45.16 -59.95 -3.72
CA GLU A 374 45.37 -59.55 -5.11
C GLU A 374 44.71 -60.41 -6.21
N LYS A 375 44.43 -59.81 -7.39
CA LYS A 375 45.22 -60.00 -8.64
C LYS A 375 44.62 -59.29 -9.89
N THR A 376 45.43 -58.38 -10.43
CA THR A 376 45.79 -58.17 -11.85
C THR A 376 44.72 -58.03 -12.96
N GLY A 377 44.78 -56.89 -13.68
CA GLY A 377 45.10 -56.92 -15.12
C GLY A 377 44.11 -56.28 -16.11
N SER A 378 44.63 -55.31 -16.88
CA SER A 378 44.33 -54.99 -18.30
C SER A 378 42.91 -54.48 -18.64
N ALA A 379 42.69 -53.21 -18.98
CA ALA A 379 42.99 -52.52 -20.25
C ALA A 379 42.15 -53.00 -21.46
N ALA A 380 41.62 -51.99 -22.19
CA ALA A 380 40.91 -52.03 -23.48
C ALA A 380 39.46 -52.57 -23.41
N GLU A 381 38.45 -52.15 -24.17
CA GLU A 381 38.24 -51.12 -25.18
C GLU A 381 36.76 -51.30 -25.63
N GLU A 382 36.16 -50.23 -26.15
CA GLU A 382 35.07 -50.24 -27.13
C GLU A 382 33.64 -50.77 -26.83
N LEU A 383 32.72 -49.79 -26.94
CA LEU A 383 31.57 -49.75 -27.85
C LEU A 383 30.25 -50.45 -27.48
N ARG A 384 29.18 -49.70 -27.79
CA ARG A 384 27.78 -50.10 -28.07
C ARG A 384 26.77 -50.06 -26.91
N THR A 385 26.01 -48.96 -26.89
CA THR A 385 24.54 -48.98 -26.78
C THR A 385 23.95 -49.85 -27.91
N PRO A 386 22.73 -50.44 -27.83
CA PRO A 386 21.54 -49.73 -27.34
C PRO A 386 20.39 -50.56 -26.70
N ALA A 387 19.35 -49.82 -26.31
CA ALA A 387 17.93 -50.16 -26.44
C ALA A 387 17.28 -51.14 -25.44
N SER A 388 16.57 -50.53 -24.48
CA SER A 388 15.10 -50.53 -24.33
C SER A 388 14.32 -51.80 -23.90
N LYS A 389 13.32 -51.51 -23.03
CA LYS A 389 12.07 -52.28 -22.74
C LYS A 389 12.26 -53.54 -21.89
N GLU A 390 11.36 -53.96 -21.00
CA GLU A 390 10.02 -53.54 -20.56
C GLU A 390 9.69 -54.41 -19.32
N VAL A 391 8.92 -53.85 -18.38
CA VAL A 391 7.72 -54.47 -17.76
C VAL A 391 7.91 -55.53 -16.65
N VAL A 392 6.93 -55.48 -15.73
CA VAL A 392 6.45 -56.51 -14.76
C VAL A 392 6.99 -56.40 -13.33
N GLY A 393 6.21 -55.75 -12.44
CA GLY A 393 6.08 -56.20 -11.04
C GLY A 393 5.16 -57.43 -10.98
N PRO A 394 4.83 -58.07 -9.82
CA PRO A 394 4.77 -57.46 -8.49
C PRO A 394 5.21 -58.42 -7.35
N SER A 395 4.88 -57.99 -6.12
CA SER A 395 4.47 -58.82 -4.97
C SER A 395 5.50 -59.20 -3.90
N GLU A 396 5.16 -58.71 -2.70
CA GLU A 396 5.03 -59.45 -1.43
C GLU A 396 6.22 -59.67 -0.50
N SER A 397 6.11 -58.97 0.64
CA SER A 397 6.16 -59.48 2.02
C SER A 397 7.38 -60.28 2.47
N ALA A 398 8.07 -59.82 3.52
CA ALA A 398 7.78 -60.21 4.90
C ALA A 398 8.90 -59.76 5.86
N THR A 399 8.50 -59.68 7.12
CA THR A 399 9.10 -59.15 8.35
C THR A 399 10.49 -59.65 8.77
N PRO A 400 11.17 -58.93 9.69
CA PRO A 400 12.50 -59.26 10.22
C PRO A 400 12.45 -60.13 11.49
N VAL A 401 13.54 -60.86 11.74
CA VAL A 401 13.86 -61.66 12.94
C VAL A 401 15.25 -61.17 13.41
N VAL A 402 15.36 -60.40 14.48
CA VAL A 402 15.49 -60.76 15.92
C VAL A 402 16.94 -61.04 16.35
N GLU A 403 17.38 -60.24 17.34
CA GLU A 403 18.38 -60.50 18.41
C GLU A 403 19.83 -60.79 18.01
N GLU A 404 20.88 -60.50 18.75
CA GLU A 404 21.19 -60.18 20.15
C GLU A 404 22.68 -59.69 20.07
N LYS A 405 23.36 -58.96 20.95
CA LYS A 405 23.48 -59.11 22.40
C LYS A 405 24.41 -57.99 22.93
N LYS A 406 23.92 -57.34 23.98
CA LYS A 406 24.60 -56.94 25.23
C LYS A 406 26.13 -56.73 25.26
N THR A 407 26.48 -55.50 25.61
CA THR A 407 27.63 -55.16 26.48
C THR A 407 27.20 -54.99 27.94
N LYS A 408 28.02 -55.45 28.87
CA LYS A 408 28.07 -55.17 30.32
C LYS A 408 29.51 -55.51 30.79
N PRO A 409 29.97 -55.17 32.01
CA PRO A 409 29.42 -54.28 33.04
C PRO A 409 30.48 -53.41 33.78
N ALA A 410 30.00 -52.51 34.65
CA ALA A 410 30.44 -52.27 36.06
C ALA A 410 30.20 -50.78 36.43
N GLU A 411 29.68 -50.36 37.59
CA GLU A 411 28.97 -50.98 38.71
C GLU A 411 28.45 -49.84 39.63
N ALA A 412 27.45 -50.17 40.48
CA ALA A 412 27.13 -49.55 41.78
C ALA A 412 26.26 -48.26 41.87
N LYS A 413 24.94 -48.41 42.09
CA LYS A 413 24.26 -48.39 43.42
C LYS A 413 22.74 -48.25 43.27
N ALA A 414 22.00 -49.07 44.02
CA ALA A 414 20.54 -49.16 44.01
C ALA A 414 19.88 -48.26 45.07
N GLY A 415 18.67 -47.77 44.78
CA GLY A 415 17.78 -47.12 45.76
C GLY A 415 16.49 -46.55 45.14
N SER A 416 15.41 -47.35 45.12
CA SER A 416 13.98 -46.99 45.05
C SER A 416 13.46 -46.07 43.90
N GLU A 417 12.91 -46.63 42.82
CA GLU A 417 12.21 -45.83 41.80
C GLU A 417 10.95 -46.47 41.15
N GLU A 418 10.39 -47.54 41.74
CA GLU A 418 9.25 -48.26 41.11
C GLU A 418 7.82 -47.71 41.37
N PRO A 419 7.47 -47.00 42.46
CA PRO A 419 6.08 -46.52 42.60
C PRO A 419 5.80 -45.17 41.91
N ARG A 420 6.82 -44.50 41.32
CA ARG A 420 6.67 -43.18 40.67
C ARG A 420 6.37 -43.25 39.17
N LYS A 421 6.79 -44.31 38.47
CA LYS A 421 6.59 -44.45 37.01
C LYS A 421 5.17 -44.89 36.65
N ALA A 422 4.56 -45.81 37.41
CA ALA A 422 3.18 -46.24 37.19
C ALA A 422 2.14 -45.11 37.39
N LYS A 423 2.29 -44.30 38.45
CA LYS A 423 1.42 -43.13 38.67
C LYS A 423 1.60 -42.02 37.62
N ALA A 424 2.77 -41.91 37.00
CA ALA A 424 3.04 -40.91 35.97
C ALA A 424 2.40 -41.29 34.63
N GLU A 425 2.34 -42.59 34.31
CA GLU A 425 1.76 -43.09 33.06
C GLU A 425 0.23 -43.07 33.08
N GLU A 426 -0.38 -43.42 34.23
CA GLU A 426 -1.83 -43.31 34.42
C GLU A 426 -2.31 -41.85 34.37
N LYS A 427 -1.54 -40.93 34.97
CA LYS A 427 -1.83 -39.50 34.93
C LYS A 427 -1.72 -38.91 33.52
N ARG A 428 -0.79 -39.40 32.69
CA ARG A 428 -0.67 -39.00 31.28
C ARG A 428 -1.84 -39.48 30.43
N LYS A 429 -2.27 -40.74 30.57
CA LYS A 429 -3.44 -41.26 29.86
C LYS A 429 -4.73 -40.53 30.26
N ALA A 430 -4.91 -40.22 31.55
CA ALA A 430 -6.04 -39.42 32.02
C ALA A 430 -6.01 -37.96 31.52
N GLU A 431 -4.83 -37.37 31.35
CA GLU A 431 -4.68 -36.02 30.80
C GLU A 431 -4.94 -35.98 29.29
N GLU A 432 -4.54 -37.02 28.56
CA GLU A 432 -4.76 -37.17 27.13
C GLU A 432 -6.24 -37.40 26.80
N GLU A 433 -6.94 -38.23 27.59
CA GLU A 433 -8.39 -38.44 27.45
C GLU A 433 -9.18 -37.16 27.78
N LYS A 434 -8.74 -36.37 28.77
CA LYS A 434 -9.34 -35.05 29.06
C LYS A 434 -9.11 -34.05 27.93
N LYS A 435 -7.92 -34.04 27.30
CA LYS A 435 -7.63 -33.17 26.15
C LYS A 435 -8.44 -33.58 24.92
N ALA A 436 -8.65 -34.89 24.70
CA ALA A 436 -9.49 -35.39 23.63
C ALA A 436 -10.96 -34.97 23.81
N LYS A 437 -11.53 -35.18 25.01
CA LYS A 437 -12.91 -34.75 25.33
C LYS A 437 -13.09 -33.24 25.23
N ALA A 438 -12.12 -32.45 25.71
CA ALA A 438 -12.16 -30.99 25.59
C ALA A 438 -12.01 -30.51 24.13
N GLY A 439 -11.30 -31.26 23.28
CA GLY A 439 -11.20 -30.97 21.85
C GLY A 439 -12.51 -31.24 21.11
N GLU A 440 -13.17 -32.35 21.43
CA GLU A 440 -14.46 -32.73 20.85
C GLU A 440 -15.58 -31.75 21.27
N GLU A 441 -15.63 -31.36 22.54
CA GLU A 441 -16.59 -30.37 23.05
C GLU A 441 -16.41 -28.99 22.39
N LYS A 442 -15.16 -28.57 22.14
CA LYS A 442 -14.87 -27.33 21.40
C LYS A 442 -15.33 -27.40 19.95
N ARG A 443 -15.16 -28.54 19.26
CA ARG A 443 -15.63 -28.74 17.88
C ARG A 443 -17.16 -28.69 17.83
N LEU A 444 -17.84 -29.33 18.77
CA LEU A 444 -19.30 -29.30 18.87
C LEU A 444 -19.83 -27.88 19.16
N ALA A 445 -19.14 -27.14 20.03
CA ALA A 445 -19.49 -25.74 20.33
C ALA A 445 -19.25 -24.81 19.13
N GLU A 446 -18.20 -25.04 18.35
CA GLU A 446 -17.94 -24.29 17.12
C GLU A 446 -18.99 -24.58 16.04
N GLU A 447 -19.39 -25.84 15.89
CA GLU A 447 -20.42 -26.26 14.94
C GLU A 447 -21.80 -25.66 15.29
N ARG A 448 -22.18 -25.63 16.58
CA ARG A 448 -23.38 -24.94 17.05
C ARG A 448 -23.36 -23.44 16.79
N ARG A 449 -22.23 -22.78 17.03
CA ARG A 449 -22.06 -21.35 16.72
C ARG A 449 -22.18 -21.07 15.22
N ARG A 450 -21.67 -21.97 14.38
CA ARG A 450 -21.80 -21.87 12.92
C ARG A 450 -23.26 -22.04 12.49
N SER A 451 -23.99 -23.00 13.05
CA SER A 451 -25.41 -23.19 12.74
C SER A 451 -26.28 -22.03 13.21
N GLU A 452 -26.03 -21.50 14.42
CA GLU A 452 -26.74 -20.32 14.94
C GLU A 452 -26.47 -19.09 14.07
N ALA A 453 -25.20 -18.86 13.68
CA ALA A 453 -24.85 -17.75 12.79
C ALA A 453 -25.43 -17.90 11.37
N GLU A 454 -25.61 -19.13 10.88
CA GLU A 454 -26.29 -19.37 9.60
C GLU A 454 -27.79 -19.11 9.70
N GLU A 455 -28.43 -19.50 10.81
CA GLU A 455 -29.84 -19.25 11.06
C GLU A 455 -30.13 -17.75 11.23
N ASP A 456 -29.28 -17.01 11.94
CA ASP A 456 -29.38 -15.55 12.08
C ASP A 456 -29.21 -14.84 10.73
N LYS A 457 -28.29 -15.31 9.88
CA LYS A 457 -28.14 -14.78 8.51
C LYS A 457 -29.39 -15.04 7.66
N ARG A 458 -30.03 -16.21 7.81
CA ARG A 458 -31.27 -16.54 7.09
C ARG A 458 -32.42 -15.65 7.54
N ARG A 459 -32.56 -15.42 8.86
CA ARG A 459 -33.57 -14.51 9.42
C ARG A 459 -33.36 -13.07 8.96
N ALA A 460 -32.12 -12.58 9.00
CA ALA A 460 -31.78 -11.24 8.52
C ALA A 460 -32.05 -11.07 7.01
N ALA A 461 -31.78 -12.10 6.19
CA ALA A 461 -32.10 -12.09 4.76
C ALA A 461 -33.61 -12.09 4.49
N GLU A 462 -34.38 -12.83 5.29
CA GLU A 462 -35.85 -12.84 5.17
C GLU A 462 -36.47 -11.50 5.56
N ASP A 463 -35.98 -10.88 6.64
CA ASP A 463 -36.43 -9.55 7.08
C ASP A 463 -36.06 -8.46 6.07
N ALA A 464 -34.87 -8.53 5.47
CA ALA A 464 -34.46 -7.62 4.40
C ALA A 464 -35.37 -7.76 3.16
N ARG A 465 -35.71 -8.99 2.77
CA ARG A 465 -36.62 -9.23 1.64
C ARG A 465 -38.03 -8.71 1.92
N ARG A 466 -38.53 -8.87 3.15
CA ARG A 466 -39.83 -8.31 3.57
C ARG A 466 -39.82 -6.78 3.57
N ALA A 467 -38.70 -6.16 3.95
CA ALA A 467 -38.56 -4.71 3.90
C ALA A 467 -38.55 -4.18 2.45
N GLU A 468 -37.84 -4.85 1.55
CA GLU A 468 -37.81 -4.53 0.12
C GLU A 468 -39.20 -4.69 -0.52
N GLU A 469 -39.89 -5.81 -0.28
CA GLU A 469 -41.27 -6.03 -0.76
C GLU A 469 -42.25 -4.96 -0.21
N ALA A 470 -42.04 -4.46 1.01
CA ALA A 470 -42.86 -3.39 1.58
C ALA A 470 -42.56 -2.02 0.95
N GLU A 471 -41.30 -1.72 0.63
CA GLU A 471 -40.91 -0.49 -0.04
C GLU A 471 -41.43 -0.46 -1.48
N GLU A 472 -41.32 -1.56 -2.23
CA GLU A 472 -41.89 -1.69 -3.58
C GLU A 472 -43.39 -1.42 -3.60
N ARG A 473 -44.15 -1.98 -2.64
CA ARG A 473 -45.59 -1.72 -2.50
C ARG A 473 -45.90 -0.25 -2.24
N ARG A 474 -45.09 0.43 -1.42
CA ARG A 474 -45.26 1.87 -1.14
C ARG A 474 -44.98 2.71 -2.38
N VAL A 475 -43.95 2.37 -3.15
CA VAL A 475 -43.63 3.03 -4.42
C VAL A 475 -44.73 2.81 -5.46
N GLU A 476 -45.28 1.61 -5.55
CA GLU A 476 -46.39 1.29 -6.45
C GLU A 476 -47.67 2.06 -6.07
N GLU A 477 -48.00 2.13 -4.78
CA GLU A 477 -49.13 2.91 -4.27
C GLU A 477 -48.97 4.41 -4.56
N GLU A 478 -47.76 4.96 -4.39
CA GLU A 478 -47.47 6.36 -4.71
C GLU A 478 -47.57 6.65 -6.22
N ARG A 479 -47.08 5.73 -7.06
CA ARG A 479 -47.24 5.82 -8.53
C ARG A 479 -48.71 5.76 -8.93
N ALA A 480 -49.50 4.90 -8.31
CA ALA A 480 -50.94 4.81 -8.56
C ALA A 480 -51.67 6.11 -8.16
N LYS A 481 -51.30 6.72 -7.02
CA LYS A 481 -51.85 8.01 -6.59
C LYS A 481 -51.52 9.14 -7.56
N LYS A 482 -50.26 9.24 -8.01
CA LYS A 482 -49.84 10.25 -9.00
C LYS A 482 -50.57 10.07 -10.34
N ALA A 483 -50.70 8.84 -10.82
CA ALA A 483 -51.44 8.55 -12.05
C ALA A 483 -52.94 8.89 -11.94
N ALA A 484 -53.55 8.69 -10.78
CA ALA A 484 -54.94 9.07 -10.54
C ALA A 484 -55.12 10.60 -10.48
N GLU A 485 -54.18 11.32 -9.87
CA GLU A 485 -54.17 12.79 -9.83
C GLU A 485 -54.00 13.39 -11.23
N GLU A 486 -53.07 12.85 -12.03
CA GLU A 486 -52.85 13.29 -13.41
C GLU A 486 -54.10 13.07 -14.29
N LYS A 487 -54.79 11.94 -14.13
CA LYS A 487 -56.07 11.68 -14.81
C LYS A 487 -57.14 12.69 -14.41
N ARG A 488 -57.29 13.02 -13.13
CA ARG A 488 -58.23 14.06 -12.67
C ARG A 488 -57.91 15.43 -13.26
N LEU A 489 -56.63 15.80 -13.31
CA LEU A 489 -56.21 17.08 -13.90
C LEU A 489 -56.47 17.11 -15.42
N ALA A 490 -56.26 15.99 -16.11
CA ALA A 490 -56.55 15.87 -17.54
C ALA A 490 -58.06 15.99 -17.84
N GLU A 491 -58.91 15.38 -17.03
CA GLU A 491 -60.38 15.52 -17.14
C GLU A 491 -60.84 16.96 -16.88
N GLN A 492 -60.30 17.63 -15.85
CA GLN A 492 -60.59 19.04 -15.59
C GLN A 492 -60.21 19.94 -16.76
N ARG A 493 -59.02 19.72 -17.36
CA ARG A 493 -58.58 20.46 -18.54
C ARG A 493 -59.47 20.23 -19.75
N ARG A 494 -59.94 18.99 -19.97
CA ARG A 494 -60.89 18.68 -21.06
C ARG A 494 -62.22 19.39 -20.86
N ALA A 495 -62.78 19.33 -19.65
CA ALA A 495 -64.03 20.03 -19.32
C ALA A 495 -63.90 21.56 -19.47
N GLU A 496 -62.76 22.14 -19.12
CA GLU A 496 -62.50 23.57 -19.31
C GLU A 496 -62.40 23.94 -20.80
N GLN A 497 -61.74 23.10 -21.62
CA GLN A 497 -61.67 23.27 -23.06
C GLN A 497 -63.04 23.17 -23.73
N GLU A 498 -63.89 22.23 -23.30
CA GLU A 498 -65.26 22.09 -23.80
C GLU A 498 -66.12 23.30 -23.43
N LYS A 499 -65.98 23.83 -22.20
CA LYS A 499 -66.65 25.07 -21.81
C LYS A 499 -66.22 26.26 -22.66
N LYS A 500 -64.91 26.42 -22.91
CA LYS A 500 -64.37 27.47 -23.77
C LYS A 500 -64.90 27.36 -25.21
N LYS A 501 -64.91 26.14 -25.77
CA LYS A 501 -65.48 25.89 -27.11
C LYS A 501 -66.98 26.17 -27.18
N ALA A 502 -67.74 25.82 -26.15
CA ALA A 502 -69.17 26.11 -26.08
C ALA A 502 -69.45 27.63 -25.96
N GLU A 503 -68.62 28.36 -25.21
CA GLU A 503 -68.72 29.82 -25.10
C GLU A 503 -68.34 30.51 -26.42
N GLU A 504 -67.30 30.04 -27.11
CA GLU A 504 -66.94 30.53 -28.45
C GLU A 504 -68.04 30.21 -29.49
N ALA A 505 -68.66 29.04 -29.40
CA ALA A 505 -69.78 28.67 -30.29
C ALA A 505 -71.00 29.58 -30.05
N LYS A 506 -71.34 29.89 -28.80
CA LYS A 506 -72.42 30.84 -28.47
C LYS A 506 -72.13 32.25 -28.96
N LYS A 507 -70.90 32.74 -28.74
CA LYS A 507 -70.46 34.05 -29.28
C LYS A 507 -70.52 34.10 -30.81
N ARG A 508 -70.23 32.97 -31.46
CA ARG A 508 -70.34 32.85 -32.92
C ARG A 508 -71.78 32.79 -33.40
N GLU A 509 -72.69 32.13 -32.67
CA GLU A 509 -74.13 32.15 -32.97
C GLU A 509 -74.72 33.56 -32.78
N GLU A 510 -74.42 34.25 -31.67
CA GLU A 510 -74.84 35.65 -31.46
C GLU A 510 -74.35 36.58 -32.58
N TYR A 511 -73.09 36.42 -33.02
CA TYR A 511 -72.54 37.19 -34.14
C TYR A 511 -73.26 36.92 -35.48
N PHE A 512 -73.77 35.71 -35.71
CA PHE A 512 -74.48 35.34 -36.93
C PHE A 512 -75.96 35.74 -36.91
N ASP A 513 -76.59 35.84 -35.74
CA ASP A 513 -77.96 36.38 -35.61
C ASP A 513 -77.98 37.90 -35.80
N ASP A 514 -76.99 38.65 -35.27
CA ASP A 514 -76.85 40.10 -35.52
C ASP A 514 -76.69 40.43 -37.02
N LEU A 515 -76.08 39.53 -37.79
CA LEU A 515 -75.89 39.66 -39.24
C LEU A 515 -77.14 39.32 -40.07
N ARG A 516 -78.18 38.76 -39.44
CA ARG A 516 -79.44 38.36 -40.09
C ARG A 516 -80.56 39.38 -39.95
N ASP A 517 -80.42 40.31 -39.01
CA ASP A 517 -81.36 41.41 -38.77
C ASP A 517 -81.05 42.68 -39.60
N ASP A 518 -79.97 42.66 -40.40
CA ASP A 518 -79.50 43.77 -41.26
C ASP A 518 -79.84 43.62 -42.77
N ASP A 519 -80.55 42.55 -43.17
CA ASP A 519 -81.17 42.35 -44.50
C ASP A 519 -82.71 42.48 -44.43
#